data_AF-A0A1H5Q6I9-F1
#
_entry.id   AF-A0A1H5Q6I9-F1
#
_cell.length_a   1.000
_cell.length_b   1.000
_cell.length_c   1.000
_cell.angle_alpha   90.00
_cell.angle_beta   90.00
_cell.angle_gamma   90.00
#
_symmetry.space_group_name_H-M   'P 1'
#
loop_
_entity.id
_entity.type
_entity.pdbx_description
1 polymer ?
#
loop_
_entity_poly.entity_id
_entity_poly.type
_entity_poly.pdbx_seq_one_letter_code
_entity_poly.pdbx_strand_id
1 'polypeptide(L)'
;MTTLPQRPGKIIALHIGYRSRAAQRGRVPEQPSYFLKPSTSVAASGAALERPAGTELLGFEGEIALVIGRTARRVSPEHGWSYVGGVTAANDFGVYDLRYADKGSNLRTKGGDGFTPLGPAVLPATDVDPAALRLRTWLNGELVQEDTTGDLLFGFGRLVADLSQLITLDPGDVVLTGTPAGASVAIPGDVVEVEVDTAGHSTGRLVTPITEGTVPFGPYGALPRVDDQQRADAYGTSTPDFALTADLKRRLESVGTATLSAQLRKRGYNAVSIDGLTSTRPGARLTGRARTLRYLPYREDLFKSRGGGYNAQKRAIDSLGPGEVLVMEARGERGTGTVGDILALRAQVRGAAGIVTDGGVRDLAAVSALDIPTYHAGPHPAVLGRRHVPWDVDVAIACGGAAVCPGDVIVGDGDGVLVIPPDLVEEVVDAAIEQELQETFIAEQVAAGERVEGLYPMDEHWRGRYAAWLAKR
;
A
#
# COMPACT_ATOMS: atom_id res chain seq x y z
N MET A 1 -2.86 -26.35 -26.74
CA MET A 1 -4.05 -26.96 -26.09
C MET A 1 -5.13 -25.90 -26.05
N THR A 2 -6.36 -26.21 -26.44
CA THR A 2 -7.44 -25.21 -26.60
C THR A 2 -8.61 -25.39 -25.64
N THR A 3 -8.56 -26.41 -24.78
CA THR A 3 -9.66 -26.77 -23.87
C THR A 3 -9.32 -26.42 -22.43
N LEU A 4 -10.29 -25.85 -21.71
CA LEU A 4 -10.16 -25.59 -20.28
C LEU A 4 -10.10 -26.90 -19.47
N PRO A 5 -9.21 -27.01 -18.48
CA PRO A 5 -9.13 -28.19 -17.64
C PRO A 5 -10.29 -28.19 -16.64
N GLN A 6 -11.23 -29.12 -16.80
CA GLN A 6 -12.39 -29.27 -15.90
C GLN A 6 -12.03 -29.90 -14.56
N ARG A 7 -11.02 -30.80 -14.56
CA ARG A 7 -10.54 -31.47 -13.36
C ARG A 7 -9.02 -31.71 -13.48
N PRO A 8 -8.21 -30.65 -13.29
CA PRO A 8 -6.75 -30.77 -13.31
C PRO A 8 -6.28 -31.91 -12.39
N GLY A 9 -5.17 -32.58 -12.74
CA GLY A 9 -4.56 -33.56 -11.85
C GLY A 9 -4.13 -32.89 -10.54
N LYS A 10 -3.55 -31.70 -10.65
CA LYS A 10 -3.24 -30.79 -9.54
C LYS A 10 -3.30 -29.33 -9.97
N ILE A 11 -3.58 -28.47 -8.98
CA ILE A 11 -3.52 -27.02 -9.10
C ILE A 11 -2.49 -26.54 -8.09
N ILE A 12 -1.42 -25.94 -8.60
CA ILE A 12 -0.34 -25.39 -7.78
C ILE A 12 -0.39 -23.88 -7.91
N ALA A 13 -0.52 -23.17 -6.79
CA ALA A 13 -0.65 -21.72 -6.77
C ALA A 13 0.55 -21.08 -6.09
N LEU A 14 0.99 -19.94 -6.62
CA LEU A 14 2.10 -19.15 -6.10
C LEU A 14 1.60 -18.14 -5.06
N HIS A 15 2.28 -18.03 -3.92
CA HIS A 15 1.86 -17.10 -2.86
C HIS A 15 1.98 -15.61 -3.23
N ILE A 16 3.11 -15.19 -3.82
CA ILE A 16 3.37 -13.78 -4.21
C ILE A 16 4.11 -13.81 -5.55
N GLY A 17 3.45 -13.34 -6.60
CA GLY A 17 3.96 -13.37 -7.98
C GLY A 17 4.37 -12.02 -8.57
N TYR A 18 3.81 -10.91 -8.07
CA TYR A 18 4.01 -9.58 -8.63
C TYR A 18 4.75 -8.64 -7.68
N ARG A 19 5.53 -7.72 -8.25
CA ARG A 19 6.21 -6.64 -7.49
C ARG A 19 5.21 -5.77 -6.74
N SER A 20 4.12 -5.39 -7.40
CA SER A 20 3.02 -4.58 -6.84
C SER A 20 2.43 -5.24 -5.58
N ARG A 21 2.10 -6.53 -5.65
CA ARG A 21 1.59 -7.31 -4.51
C ARG A 21 2.62 -7.50 -3.39
N ALA A 22 3.90 -7.67 -3.73
CA ALA A 22 4.97 -7.78 -2.75
C ALA A 22 5.19 -6.47 -1.98
N ALA A 23 5.11 -5.33 -2.67
CA ALA A 23 5.15 -4.01 -2.06
C ALA A 23 3.97 -3.80 -1.10
N GLN A 24 2.74 -4.14 -1.55
CA GLN A 24 1.54 -4.08 -0.71
C GLN A 24 1.65 -4.94 0.56
N ARG A 25 2.32 -6.10 0.48
CA ARG A 25 2.54 -7.00 1.62
C ARG A 25 3.78 -6.65 2.46
N GLY A 26 4.53 -5.61 2.10
CA GLY A 26 5.76 -5.20 2.78
C GLY A 26 6.88 -6.26 2.75
N ARG A 27 6.83 -7.22 1.81
CA ARG A 27 7.81 -8.30 1.71
C ARG A 27 7.97 -8.78 0.28
N VAL A 28 9.20 -8.74 -0.22
CA VAL A 28 9.60 -9.35 -1.49
C VAL A 28 10.25 -10.71 -1.23
N PRO A 29 9.67 -11.83 -1.70
CA PRO A 29 10.30 -13.15 -1.57
C PRO A 29 11.49 -13.28 -2.53
N GLU A 30 12.58 -13.91 -2.07
CA GLU A 30 13.76 -14.21 -2.91
C GLU A 30 13.50 -15.40 -3.86
N GLN A 31 12.71 -16.37 -3.40
CA GLN A 31 12.37 -17.60 -4.11
C GLN A 31 10.86 -17.81 -4.13
N PRO A 32 10.31 -18.47 -5.16
CA PRO A 32 8.89 -18.76 -5.24
C PRO A 32 8.47 -19.73 -4.11
N SER A 33 7.23 -19.59 -3.66
CA SER A 33 6.65 -20.44 -2.62
C SER A 33 5.23 -20.79 -3.01
N TYR A 34 4.85 -22.06 -2.88
CA TYR A 34 3.62 -22.58 -3.46
C TYR A 34 2.72 -23.23 -2.43
N PHE A 35 1.45 -23.37 -2.80
CA PHE A 35 0.46 -24.19 -2.12
C PHE A 35 -0.40 -24.94 -3.14
N LEU A 36 -1.19 -25.90 -2.65
CA LEU A 36 -2.07 -26.71 -3.48
C LEU A 36 -3.52 -26.27 -3.32
N LYS A 37 -4.24 -26.24 -4.44
CA LYS A 37 -5.69 -26.13 -4.46
C LYS A 37 -6.29 -27.46 -4.93
N PRO A 38 -7.36 -27.98 -4.28
CA PRO A 38 -8.03 -29.20 -4.72
C PRO A 38 -8.64 -29.02 -6.11
N SER A 39 -8.63 -30.06 -6.94
CA SER A 39 -9.24 -29.99 -8.27
C SER A 39 -10.76 -29.81 -8.25
N THR A 40 -11.43 -30.08 -7.12
CA THR A 40 -12.87 -29.79 -6.92
C THR A 40 -13.16 -28.29 -6.77
N SER A 41 -12.15 -27.46 -6.51
CA SER A 41 -12.32 -26.00 -6.47
C SER A 41 -12.53 -25.36 -7.84
N VAL A 42 -12.34 -26.10 -8.95
CA VAL A 42 -12.53 -25.54 -10.29
C VAL A 42 -13.99 -25.19 -10.55
N ALA A 43 -14.21 -24.00 -11.11
CA ALA A 43 -15.50 -23.57 -11.62
C ALA A 43 -15.39 -23.01 -13.04
N ALA A 44 -16.49 -23.07 -13.79
CA ALA A 44 -16.60 -22.46 -15.10
C ALA A 44 -17.06 -21.00 -14.99
N SER A 45 -16.77 -20.20 -16.02
CA SER A 45 -17.30 -18.84 -16.14
C SER A 45 -18.83 -18.83 -16.07
N GLY A 46 -19.38 -17.91 -15.28
CA GLY A 46 -20.81 -17.75 -15.01
C GLY A 46 -21.34 -18.61 -13.87
N ALA A 47 -20.55 -19.55 -13.33
CA ALA A 47 -20.95 -20.33 -12.15
C ALA A 47 -20.92 -19.44 -10.91
N ALA A 48 -21.98 -19.52 -10.10
CA ALA A 48 -22.05 -18.81 -8.83
C ALA A 48 -21.03 -19.37 -7.83
N LEU A 49 -20.30 -18.47 -7.17
CA LEU A 49 -19.42 -18.79 -6.06
C LEU A 49 -20.11 -18.44 -4.75
N GLU A 50 -20.31 -19.44 -3.90
CA GLU A 50 -20.87 -19.26 -2.58
C GLU A 50 -19.82 -18.69 -1.61
N ARG A 51 -20.12 -17.55 -0.98
CA ARG A 51 -19.45 -17.14 0.27
C ARG A 51 -20.07 -17.95 1.42
N PRO A 52 -19.31 -18.82 2.13
CA PRO A 52 -19.86 -19.68 3.16
C PRO A 52 -20.55 -18.89 4.28
N ALA A 53 -21.65 -19.43 4.83
CA ALA A 53 -22.40 -18.77 5.89
C ALA A 53 -21.53 -18.51 7.14
N GLY A 54 -21.64 -17.30 7.69
CA GLY A 54 -20.86 -16.90 8.87
C GLY A 54 -19.41 -16.52 8.57
N THR A 55 -19.06 -16.29 7.30
CA THR A 55 -17.77 -15.71 6.88
C THR A 55 -17.97 -14.29 6.36
N GLU A 56 -16.95 -13.45 6.54
CA GLU A 56 -16.97 -12.04 6.15
C GLU A 56 -16.08 -11.79 4.93
N LEU A 57 -14.87 -12.37 4.89
CA LEU A 57 -13.77 -11.94 4.02
C LEU A 57 -13.51 -12.95 2.89
N LEU A 58 -14.41 -13.02 1.91
CA LEU A 58 -14.16 -13.76 0.66
C LEU A 58 -13.30 -12.91 -0.28
N GLY A 59 -11.99 -13.15 -0.26
CA GLY A 59 -11.05 -12.42 -1.11
C GLY A 59 -10.98 -12.99 -2.53
N PHE A 60 -10.96 -12.11 -3.52
CA PHE A 60 -10.66 -12.43 -4.91
C PHE A 60 -9.20 -12.08 -5.24
N GLU A 61 -8.58 -12.88 -6.10
CA GLU A 61 -7.21 -12.69 -6.56
C GLU A 61 -7.16 -13.08 -8.03
N GLY A 62 -7.31 -12.11 -8.94
CA GLY A 62 -7.19 -12.38 -10.38
C GLY A 62 -5.77 -12.81 -10.71
N GLU A 63 -5.62 -13.87 -11.51
CA GLU A 63 -4.32 -14.45 -11.87
C GLU A 63 -4.27 -14.91 -13.32
N ILE A 64 -3.04 -15.00 -13.83
CA ILE A 64 -2.73 -15.74 -15.05
C ILE A 64 -2.54 -17.21 -14.65
N ALA A 65 -3.23 -18.12 -15.32
CA ALA A 65 -3.08 -19.55 -15.11
C ALA A 65 -2.38 -20.21 -16.31
N LEU A 66 -1.35 -21.00 -16.02
CA LEU A 66 -0.67 -21.84 -16.99
C LEU A 66 -1.31 -23.22 -17.00
N VAL A 67 -1.73 -23.69 -18.18
CA VAL A 67 -2.18 -25.06 -18.39
C VAL A 67 -1.00 -25.85 -18.96
N ILE A 68 -0.51 -26.84 -18.21
CA ILE A 68 0.60 -27.69 -18.65
C ILE A 68 0.14 -28.55 -19.83
N GLY A 69 0.90 -28.54 -20.93
CA GLY A 69 0.58 -29.26 -22.16
C GLY A 69 1.39 -30.53 -22.37
N ARG A 70 2.55 -30.63 -21.72
CA ARG A 70 3.50 -31.76 -21.85
C ARG A 70 4.07 -32.09 -20.48
N THR A 71 4.33 -33.37 -20.24
CA THR A 71 4.95 -33.80 -18.97
C THR A 71 6.30 -33.10 -18.77
N ALA A 72 6.44 -32.36 -17.67
CA ALA A 72 7.65 -31.65 -17.30
C ALA A 72 8.26 -32.25 -16.03
N ARG A 73 9.55 -32.58 -16.08
CA ARG A 73 10.33 -33.03 -14.92
C ARG A 73 11.77 -32.57 -15.07
N ARG A 74 12.27 -31.85 -14.05
CA ARG A 74 13.64 -31.30 -13.97
C ARG A 74 14.01 -30.50 -15.23
N VAL A 75 13.07 -29.67 -15.71
CA VAL A 75 13.29 -28.82 -16.88
C VAL A 75 14.07 -27.57 -16.47
N SER A 76 14.84 -26.99 -17.39
CA SER A 76 15.55 -25.73 -17.10
C SER A 76 14.61 -24.51 -17.24
N PRO A 77 14.89 -23.38 -16.57
CA PRO A 77 14.07 -22.17 -16.66
C PRO A 77 13.84 -21.68 -18.09
N GLU A 78 14.85 -21.80 -18.95
CA GLU A 78 14.82 -21.36 -20.35
C GLU A 78 13.86 -22.22 -21.19
N HIS A 79 13.70 -23.49 -20.82
CA HIS A 79 12.83 -24.43 -21.54
C HIS A 79 11.44 -24.56 -20.91
N GLY A 80 11.22 -24.04 -19.70
CA GLY A 80 9.98 -24.25 -18.94
C GLY A 80 8.71 -23.84 -19.70
N TRP A 81 8.75 -22.73 -20.46
CA TRP A 81 7.61 -22.27 -21.27
C TRP A 81 7.19 -23.30 -22.34
N SER A 82 8.13 -24.05 -22.92
CA SER A 82 7.85 -25.04 -23.97
C SER A 82 7.02 -26.25 -23.53
N TYR A 83 6.75 -26.36 -22.22
CA TYR A 83 5.88 -27.38 -21.61
C TYR A 83 4.48 -26.85 -21.31
N VAL A 84 4.26 -25.54 -21.41
CA VAL A 84 2.95 -24.91 -21.25
C VAL A 84 2.15 -25.14 -22.54
N GLY A 85 0.93 -25.66 -22.40
CA GLY A 85 0.02 -25.93 -23.52
C GLY A 85 -0.90 -24.75 -23.85
N GLY A 86 -1.13 -23.87 -22.87
CA GLY A 86 -1.92 -22.65 -23.02
C GLY A 86 -2.00 -21.84 -21.73
N VAL A 87 -2.56 -20.64 -21.86
CA VAL A 87 -2.81 -19.68 -20.78
C VAL A 87 -4.30 -19.40 -20.69
N THR A 88 -4.81 -19.24 -19.48
CA THR A 88 -6.19 -18.82 -19.24
C THR A 88 -6.25 -17.80 -18.09
N ALA A 89 -7.34 -17.03 -18.01
CA ALA A 89 -7.63 -16.27 -16.80
C ALA A 89 -8.08 -17.22 -15.68
N ALA A 90 -7.75 -16.84 -14.45
CA ALA A 90 -8.15 -17.53 -13.24
C ALA A 90 -8.46 -16.55 -12.12
N ASN A 91 -9.24 -16.99 -11.14
CA ASN A 91 -9.41 -16.26 -9.90
C ASN A 91 -9.11 -17.17 -8.70
N ASP A 92 -8.11 -16.82 -7.90
CA ASP A 92 -7.69 -17.57 -6.72
C ASP A 92 -8.45 -17.10 -5.46
N PHE A 93 -9.75 -17.41 -5.43
CA PHE A 93 -10.60 -17.07 -4.30
C PHE A 93 -10.15 -17.75 -3.01
N GLY A 94 -10.40 -17.06 -1.89
CA GLY A 94 -10.25 -17.66 -0.57
C GLY A 94 -11.00 -16.93 0.53
N VAL A 95 -11.41 -17.68 1.55
CA VAL A 95 -12.08 -17.15 2.74
C VAL A 95 -11.04 -16.85 3.81
N TYR A 96 -10.76 -15.57 4.03
CA TYR A 96 -9.65 -15.14 4.85
C TYR A 96 -9.90 -15.29 6.36
N ASP A 97 -11.16 -15.50 6.75
CA ASP A 97 -11.60 -15.83 8.10
C ASP A 97 -10.94 -17.10 8.65
N LEU A 98 -10.45 -17.98 7.77
CA LEU A 98 -9.78 -19.24 8.17
C LEU A 98 -8.25 -19.16 8.11
N ARG A 99 -7.66 -18.02 7.71
CA ARG A 99 -6.20 -17.86 7.58
C ARG A 99 -5.45 -18.16 8.86
N TYR A 100 -6.03 -17.81 10.03
CA TYR A 100 -5.38 -18.05 11.31
C TYR A 100 -5.12 -19.55 11.58
N ALA A 101 -5.94 -20.42 11.02
CA ALA A 101 -5.88 -21.86 11.22
C ALA A 101 -5.10 -22.61 10.14
N ASP A 102 -4.85 -21.96 9.00
CA ASP A 102 -4.35 -22.61 7.78
C ASP A 102 -3.23 -21.79 7.11
N LYS A 103 -2.52 -21.01 7.93
CA LYS A 103 -1.45 -20.11 7.48
C LYS A 103 -0.32 -20.91 6.81
N GLY A 104 -0.13 -20.70 5.52
CA GLY A 104 0.95 -21.28 4.72
C GLY A 104 0.51 -22.46 3.85
N SER A 105 -0.35 -23.35 4.33
CA SER A 105 -0.93 -24.42 3.49
C SER A 105 -2.07 -23.92 2.60
N ASN A 106 -2.88 -22.96 3.09
CA ASN A 106 -4.05 -22.38 2.42
C ASN A 106 -5.09 -23.39 1.93
N LEU A 107 -5.02 -24.66 2.36
CA LEU A 107 -5.89 -25.72 1.86
C LEU A 107 -7.37 -25.47 2.16
N ARG A 108 -7.71 -25.10 3.41
CA ARG A 108 -9.08 -24.76 3.81
C ARG A 108 -9.47 -23.33 3.43
N THR A 109 -8.49 -22.44 3.39
CA THR A 109 -8.71 -21.02 3.04
C THR A 109 -9.06 -20.87 1.55
N LYS A 110 -8.37 -21.60 0.67
CA LYS A 110 -8.44 -21.45 -0.79
C LYS A 110 -8.95 -22.69 -1.52
N GLY A 111 -9.30 -23.76 -0.81
CA GLY A 111 -9.70 -25.02 -1.42
C GLY A 111 -11.20 -25.31 -1.48
N GLY A 112 -12.06 -24.33 -1.17
CA GLY A 112 -13.51 -24.49 -1.28
C GLY A 112 -13.97 -24.77 -2.71
N ASP A 113 -15.13 -25.41 -2.86
CA ASP A 113 -15.71 -25.67 -4.17
C ASP A 113 -15.98 -24.34 -4.89
N GLY A 114 -15.60 -24.26 -6.16
CA GLY A 114 -15.66 -23.03 -6.96
C GLY A 114 -14.59 -21.97 -6.68
N PHE A 115 -13.65 -22.19 -5.75
CA PHE A 115 -12.64 -21.19 -5.38
C PHE A 115 -11.50 -21.04 -6.43
N THR A 116 -11.57 -21.75 -7.55
CA THR A 116 -10.66 -21.62 -8.70
C THR A 116 -11.44 -21.53 -10.01
N PRO A 117 -12.22 -20.48 -10.27
CA PRO A 117 -12.78 -20.28 -11.59
C PRO A 117 -11.66 -20.19 -12.63
N LEU A 118 -11.81 -20.87 -13.77
CA LEU A 118 -10.86 -20.85 -14.89
C LEU A 118 -11.63 -20.55 -16.18
N GLY A 119 -11.06 -19.72 -17.06
CA GLY A 119 -11.58 -19.51 -18.42
C GLY A 119 -11.80 -18.05 -18.81
N PRO A 120 -12.78 -17.74 -19.67
CA PRO A 120 -13.65 -18.67 -20.40
C PRO A 120 -12.96 -19.33 -21.61
N ALA A 121 -11.79 -18.86 -22.05
CA ALA A 121 -11.01 -19.47 -23.13
C ALA A 121 -9.55 -19.70 -22.74
N VAL A 122 -8.90 -20.65 -23.43
CA VAL A 122 -7.46 -20.91 -23.33
C VAL A 122 -6.78 -20.33 -24.56
N LEU A 123 -5.82 -19.43 -24.34
CA LEU A 123 -4.90 -18.94 -25.36
C LEU A 123 -3.80 -19.99 -25.57
N PRO A 124 -3.60 -20.55 -26.77
CA PRO A 124 -2.50 -21.47 -27.02
C PRO A 124 -1.15 -20.81 -26.73
N ALA A 125 -0.27 -21.50 -26.00
CA ALA A 125 1.05 -20.97 -25.63
C ALA A 125 1.96 -20.68 -26.85
N THR A 126 1.64 -21.27 -28.00
CA THR A 126 2.31 -21.03 -29.29
C THR A 126 1.94 -19.69 -29.92
N ASP A 127 0.82 -19.11 -29.51
CA ASP A 127 0.21 -17.95 -30.16
C ASP A 127 0.42 -16.67 -29.34
N VAL A 128 1.04 -16.78 -28.16
CA VAL A 128 1.26 -15.67 -27.23
C VAL A 128 2.71 -15.59 -26.76
N ASP A 129 3.20 -14.37 -26.58
CA ASP A 129 4.47 -14.11 -25.92
C ASP A 129 4.28 -14.09 -24.39
N PRO A 130 4.96 -14.98 -23.62
CA PRO A 130 4.84 -15.00 -22.15
C PRO A 130 5.26 -13.70 -21.46
N ALA A 131 6.00 -12.81 -22.13
CA ALA A 131 6.41 -11.51 -21.59
C ALA A 131 5.47 -10.35 -21.95
N ALA A 132 4.42 -10.60 -22.75
CA ALA A 132 3.52 -9.58 -23.27
C ALA A 132 2.06 -9.80 -22.86
N LEU A 133 1.80 -10.64 -21.86
CA LEU A 133 0.45 -10.83 -21.32
C LEU A 133 0.11 -9.73 -20.32
N ARG A 134 -1.13 -9.27 -20.38
CA ARG A 134 -1.76 -8.37 -19.42
C ARG A 134 -2.88 -9.09 -18.68
N LEU A 135 -2.99 -8.82 -17.39
CA LEU A 135 -4.03 -9.30 -16.51
C LEU A 135 -4.89 -8.14 -16.05
N ARG A 136 -6.21 -8.30 -16.08
CA ARG A 136 -7.18 -7.33 -15.57
C ARG A 136 -8.26 -8.02 -14.74
N THR A 137 -8.64 -7.39 -13.63
CA THR A 137 -9.75 -7.84 -12.77
C THR A 137 -10.73 -6.69 -12.57
N TRP A 138 -12.02 -6.99 -12.66
CA TRP A 138 -13.09 -6.06 -12.36
C TRP A 138 -13.95 -6.57 -11.20
N LEU A 139 -14.42 -5.65 -10.36
CA LEU A 139 -15.47 -5.87 -9.37
C LEU A 139 -16.67 -5.03 -9.78
N ASN A 140 -17.79 -5.65 -10.11
CA ASN A 140 -19.01 -4.96 -10.56
C ASN A 140 -18.78 -3.99 -11.75
N GLY A 141 -17.86 -4.36 -12.64
CA GLY A 141 -17.48 -3.55 -13.80
C GLY A 141 -16.41 -2.48 -13.52
N GLU A 142 -16.04 -2.22 -12.27
CA GLU A 142 -14.94 -1.33 -11.89
C GLU A 142 -13.61 -2.05 -11.99
N LEU A 143 -12.62 -1.48 -12.69
CA LEU A 143 -11.29 -2.06 -12.83
C LEU A 143 -10.53 -1.92 -11.50
N VAL A 144 -10.27 -3.05 -10.83
CA VAL A 144 -9.64 -3.08 -9.49
C VAL A 144 -8.23 -3.66 -9.51
N GLN A 145 -7.87 -4.43 -10.54
CA GLN A 145 -6.50 -4.90 -10.76
C GLN A 145 -6.15 -4.73 -12.24
N GLU A 146 -4.97 -4.20 -12.53
CA GLU A 146 -4.38 -4.19 -13.87
C GLU A 146 -2.86 -4.29 -13.73
N ASP A 147 -2.26 -5.28 -14.39
CA ASP A 147 -0.80 -5.45 -14.39
C ASP A 147 -0.36 -6.26 -15.61
N THR A 148 0.95 -6.29 -15.88
CA THR A 148 1.53 -7.05 -16.97
C THR A 148 2.56 -8.06 -16.49
N THR A 149 2.84 -9.05 -17.31
CA THR A 149 3.90 -10.03 -17.06
C THR A 149 5.31 -9.43 -16.91
N GLY A 150 5.51 -8.16 -17.30
CA GLY A 150 6.74 -7.42 -17.02
C GLY A 150 7.03 -7.20 -15.53
N ASP A 151 6.00 -7.19 -14.68
CA ASP A 151 6.12 -6.96 -13.24
C ASP A 151 6.11 -8.25 -12.40
N LEU A 152 6.15 -9.42 -13.05
CA LEU A 152 6.35 -10.69 -12.38
C LEU A 152 7.72 -10.75 -11.68
N LEU A 153 7.71 -11.20 -10.43
CA LEU A 153 8.92 -11.55 -9.68
C LEU A 153 9.59 -12.80 -10.24
N PHE A 154 8.78 -13.73 -10.75
CA PHE A 154 9.20 -15.04 -11.21
C PHE A 154 8.53 -15.33 -12.56
N GLY A 155 9.31 -15.30 -13.65
CA GLY A 155 8.79 -15.62 -14.98
C GLY A 155 8.30 -17.07 -15.08
N PHE A 156 7.36 -17.33 -16.00
CA PHE A 156 6.69 -18.63 -16.12
C PHE A 156 7.64 -19.81 -16.33
N GLY A 157 8.67 -19.64 -17.16
CA GLY A 157 9.68 -20.67 -17.38
C GLY A 157 10.39 -21.08 -16.08
N ARG A 158 10.69 -20.11 -15.21
CA ARG A 158 11.27 -20.35 -13.88
C ARG A 158 10.30 -21.08 -12.97
N LEU A 159 9.01 -20.71 -12.95
CA LEU A 159 8.01 -21.39 -12.13
C LEU A 159 7.86 -22.87 -12.51
N VAL A 160 7.75 -23.16 -13.81
CA VAL A 160 7.66 -24.54 -14.32
C VAL A 160 8.93 -25.32 -13.98
N ALA A 161 10.11 -24.73 -14.24
CA ALA A 161 11.39 -25.35 -13.93
C ALA A 161 11.52 -25.69 -12.44
N ASP A 162 11.24 -24.72 -11.58
CA ASP A 162 11.37 -24.84 -10.14
C ASP A 162 10.48 -25.94 -9.56
N LEU A 163 9.18 -25.92 -9.89
CA LEU A 163 8.24 -26.98 -9.50
C LEU A 163 8.69 -28.36 -10.02
N SER A 164 9.14 -28.40 -11.27
CA SER A 164 9.51 -29.65 -11.94
C SER A 164 10.73 -30.34 -11.33
N GLN A 165 11.53 -29.67 -10.50
CA GLN A 165 12.71 -30.28 -9.87
C GLN A 165 12.31 -31.53 -9.06
N LEU A 166 11.20 -31.42 -8.32
CA LEU A 166 10.70 -32.45 -7.42
C LEU A 166 9.35 -33.03 -7.87
N ILE A 167 8.48 -32.21 -8.45
CA ILE A 167 7.10 -32.57 -8.79
C ILE A 167 7.00 -32.78 -10.30
N THR A 168 6.65 -33.97 -10.77
CA THR A 168 6.29 -34.14 -12.19
C THR A 168 5.01 -33.34 -12.46
N LEU A 169 5.05 -32.42 -13.43
CA LEU A 169 3.88 -31.71 -13.94
C LEU A 169 3.36 -32.46 -15.16
N ASP A 170 2.07 -32.76 -15.20
CA ASP A 170 1.44 -33.56 -16.25
C ASP A 170 0.51 -32.70 -17.12
N PRO A 171 0.25 -33.10 -18.37
CA PRO A 171 -0.71 -32.41 -19.22
C PRO A 171 -2.08 -32.23 -18.52
N GLY A 172 -2.58 -31.01 -18.51
CA GLY A 172 -3.82 -30.61 -17.85
C GLY A 172 -3.67 -30.11 -16.41
N ASP A 173 -2.47 -30.22 -15.81
CA ASP A 173 -2.20 -29.53 -14.54
C ASP A 173 -2.21 -28.01 -14.72
N VAL A 174 -2.54 -27.31 -13.63
CA VAL A 174 -2.65 -25.85 -13.62
C VAL A 174 -1.64 -25.25 -12.65
N VAL A 175 -0.95 -24.19 -13.10
CA VAL A 175 -0.12 -23.36 -12.24
C VAL A 175 -0.69 -21.94 -12.21
N LEU A 176 -1.13 -21.48 -11.03
CA LEU A 176 -1.56 -20.10 -10.81
C LEU A 176 -0.33 -19.25 -10.44
N THR A 177 -0.11 -18.15 -11.16
CA THR A 177 1.19 -17.45 -11.17
C THR A 177 1.29 -16.26 -10.23
N GLY A 178 0.32 -16.11 -9.31
CA GLY A 178 0.20 -15.01 -8.39
C GLY A 178 -0.67 -13.87 -8.94
N THR A 179 -1.10 -13.01 -8.01
CA THR A 179 -1.96 -11.86 -8.27
C THR A 179 -1.20 -10.52 -8.09
N PRO A 180 -1.52 -9.47 -8.85
CA PRO A 180 -1.01 -8.11 -8.63
C PRO A 180 -1.68 -7.42 -7.43
N ALA A 181 -1.28 -6.18 -7.16
CA ALA A 181 -2.01 -5.34 -6.19
C ALA A 181 -3.49 -5.12 -6.62
N GLY A 182 -4.32 -4.67 -5.69
CA GLY A 182 -5.74 -4.40 -5.93
C GLY A 182 -6.70 -5.57 -5.66
N ALA A 183 -6.18 -6.75 -5.31
CA ALA A 183 -6.98 -7.84 -4.75
C ALA A 183 -7.67 -7.38 -3.45
N SER A 184 -8.98 -7.64 -3.35
CA SER A 184 -9.84 -7.21 -2.24
C SER A 184 -10.89 -8.26 -1.90
N VAL A 185 -11.92 -7.90 -1.13
CA VAL A 185 -13.03 -8.76 -0.72
C VAL A 185 -14.23 -8.56 -1.67
N ALA A 186 -14.89 -9.64 -2.04
CA ALA A 186 -16.19 -9.62 -2.71
C ALA A 186 -17.29 -10.06 -1.73
N ILE A 187 -18.47 -9.47 -1.87
CA ILE A 187 -19.66 -9.77 -1.06
C ILE A 187 -20.78 -10.36 -1.92
N PRO A 188 -21.76 -11.06 -1.31
CA PRO A 188 -22.91 -11.56 -2.05
C PRO A 188 -23.62 -10.45 -2.84
N GLY A 189 -23.95 -10.76 -4.10
CA GLY A 189 -24.48 -9.80 -5.06
C GLY A 189 -23.41 -9.20 -5.98
N ASP A 190 -22.14 -9.27 -5.61
CA ASP A 190 -21.05 -8.84 -6.48
C ASP A 190 -20.82 -9.79 -7.65
N VAL A 191 -20.20 -9.26 -8.70
CA VAL A 191 -19.65 -10.03 -9.82
C VAL A 191 -18.17 -9.67 -9.98
N VAL A 192 -17.32 -10.69 -9.91
CA VAL A 192 -15.88 -10.54 -10.18
C VAL A 192 -15.57 -11.07 -11.57
N GLU A 193 -14.87 -10.27 -12.38
CA GLU A 193 -14.46 -10.64 -13.72
C GLU A 193 -12.94 -10.63 -13.85
N VAL A 194 -12.34 -11.63 -14.51
CA VAL A 194 -10.89 -11.65 -14.79
C VAL A 194 -10.65 -11.86 -16.29
N GLU A 195 -9.72 -11.12 -16.88
CA GLU A 195 -9.32 -11.27 -18.28
C GLU A 195 -7.80 -11.32 -18.38
N VAL A 196 -7.31 -12.21 -19.26
CA VAL A 196 -5.92 -12.21 -19.70
C VAL A 196 -5.90 -11.95 -21.21
N ASP A 197 -5.14 -10.95 -21.62
CA ASP A 197 -5.05 -10.54 -23.02
C ASP A 197 -3.62 -10.19 -23.43
N THR A 198 -3.41 -10.16 -24.75
CA THR A 198 -2.23 -9.63 -25.42
C THR A 198 -2.64 -9.12 -26.81
N ALA A 199 -1.69 -8.59 -27.58
CA ALA A 199 -1.97 -8.04 -28.90
C ALA A 199 -2.65 -9.09 -29.81
N GLY A 200 -3.95 -8.89 -30.10
CA GLY A 200 -4.74 -9.75 -30.99
C GLY A 200 -5.38 -10.98 -30.34
N HIS A 201 -5.16 -11.23 -29.04
CA HIS A 201 -5.67 -12.41 -28.34
C HIS A 201 -6.24 -12.05 -26.96
N SER A 202 -7.38 -12.63 -26.59
CA SER A 202 -7.99 -12.47 -25.26
C SER A 202 -8.66 -13.77 -24.82
N THR A 203 -8.60 -14.06 -23.53
CA THR A 203 -9.35 -15.16 -22.92
C THR A 203 -10.85 -14.90 -22.88
N GLY A 204 -11.30 -13.66 -23.10
CA GLY A 204 -12.59 -13.17 -22.67
C GLY A 204 -12.66 -12.95 -21.15
N ARG A 205 -13.78 -12.43 -20.67
CA ARG A 205 -14.01 -12.21 -19.22
C ARG A 205 -14.49 -13.48 -18.53
N LEU A 206 -13.71 -13.93 -17.55
CA LEU A 206 -14.08 -14.97 -16.60
C LEU A 206 -15.01 -14.37 -15.55
N VAL A 207 -16.31 -14.61 -15.69
CA VAL A 207 -17.34 -14.00 -14.83
C VAL A 207 -17.64 -14.90 -13.63
N THR A 208 -17.60 -14.37 -12.42
CA THR A 208 -17.90 -15.10 -11.18
C THR A 208 -18.88 -14.30 -10.31
N PRO A 209 -20.20 -14.57 -10.39
CA PRO A 209 -21.17 -13.97 -9.47
C PRO A 209 -21.06 -14.57 -8.06
N ILE A 210 -21.19 -13.74 -7.02
CA ILE A 210 -21.07 -14.14 -5.62
C ILE A 210 -22.45 -14.30 -4.97
N THR A 211 -22.67 -15.43 -4.30
CA THR A 211 -23.91 -15.72 -3.58
C THR A 211 -23.67 -15.95 -2.09
N GLU A 212 -24.66 -15.70 -1.25
CA GLU A 212 -24.58 -15.97 0.19
C GLU A 212 -24.89 -17.45 0.46
N GLY A 213 -23.99 -18.13 1.18
CA GLY A 213 -24.21 -19.47 1.68
C GLY A 213 -25.20 -19.50 2.83
N THR A 214 -25.95 -20.60 2.94
CA THR A 214 -27.00 -20.74 3.97
C THR A 214 -26.67 -21.81 5.02
N VAL A 215 -25.63 -22.60 4.78
CA VAL A 215 -25.24 -23.71 5.65
C VAL A 215 -24.14 -23.24 6.60
N PRO A 216 -24.42 -23.10 7.91
CA PRO A 216 -23.40 -22.68 8.88
C PRO A 216 -22.35 -23.78 9.11
N PHE A 217 -21.17 -23.35 9.54
CA PHE A 217 -20.14 -24.28 10.01
C PHE A 217 -20.65 -25.11 11.20
N GLY A 218 -20.34 -26.41 11.21
CA GLY A 218 -20.58 -27.27 12.37
C GLY A 218 -19.67 -26.92 13.56
N PRO A 219 -19.94 -27.45 14.77
CA PRO A 219 -19.23 -27.09 16.01
C PRO A 219 -17.85 -27.77 16.13
N TYR A 220 -17.15 -28.03 15.02
CA TYR A 220 -15.91 -28.80 14.98
C TYR A 220 -14.86 -28.14 14.08
N GLY A 221 -13.59 -28.35 14.45
CA GLY A 221 -12.44 -27.79 13.74
C GLY A 221 -12.29 -26.28 13.96
N ALA A 222 -11.44 -25.65 13.15
CA ALA A 222 -11.31 -24.20 13.16
C ALA A 222 -12.51 -23.56 12.43
N LEU A 223 -13.11 -22.58 13.11
CA LEU A 223 -14.28 -21.82 12.68
C LEU A 223 -13.85 -20.46 12.11
N PRO A 224 -14.69 -19.79 11.30
CA PRO A 224 -14.41 -18.44 10.82
C PRO A 224 -14.08 -17.48 11.98
N ARG A 225 -12.97 -16.75 11.84
CA ARG A 225 -12.58 -15.69 12.79
C ARG A 225 -11.93 -14.53 12.05
N VAL A 226 -12.38 -13.33 12.37
CA VAL A 226 -11.85 -12.08 11.82
C VAL A 226 -11.49 -11.13 12.96
N ASP A 227 -10.36 -10.46 12.81
CA ASP A 227 -9.97 -9.29 13.61
C ASP A 227 -9.79 -8.05 12.70
N ASP A 228 -9.60 -6.88 13.30
CA ASP A 228 -9.50 -5.62 12.56
C ASP A 228 -8.28 -5.57 11.63
N GLN A 229 -7.20 -6.25 12.00
CA GLN A 229 -6.03 -6.35 11.13
C GLN A 229 -6.34 -7.19 9.90
N GLN A 230 -7.03 -8.32 10.05
CA GLN A 230 -7.46 -9.14 8.93
C GLN A 230 -8.40 -8.39 8.00
N ARG A 231 -9.33 -7.57 8.53
CA ARG A 231 -10.17 -6.69 7.71
C ARG A 231 -9.33 -5.70 6.90
N ALA A 232 -8.44 -4.96 7.57
CA ALA A 232 -7.58 -3.99 6.91
C ALA A 232 -6.71 -4.63 5.81
N ASP A 233 -6.13 -5.80 6.10
CA ASP A 233 -5.31 -6.55 5.14
C ASP A 233 -6.12 -7.12 3.96
N ALA A 234 -7.40 -7.42 4.16
CA ALA A 234 -8.27 -8.08 3.18
C ALA A 234 -8.86 -7.11 2.18
N TYR A 235 -9.36 -5.96 2.64
CA TYR A 235 -9.87 -4.91 1.74
C TYR A 235 -8.73 -4.25 0.95
N GLY A 236 -7.49 -4.42 1.42
CA GLY A 236 -6.35 -3.65 0.95
C GLY A 236 -6.48 -2.22 1.42
N THR A 237 -5.38 -1.59 1.83
CA THR A 237 -5.34 -0.13 1.89
C THR A 237 -5.45 0.38 0.46
N SER A 238 -6.67 0.64 -0.01
CA SER A 238 -6.93 1.44 -1.19
C SER A 238 -6.61 2.89 -0.86
N THR A 239 -5.32 3.22 -0.82
CA THR A 239 -4.95 4.56 -1.25
C THR A 239 -4.70 4.42 -2.75
N PRO A 240 -5.41 5.19 -3.61
CA PRO A 240 -4.93 5.44 -4.96
C PRO A 240 -3.43 5.75 -4.87
N ASP A 241 -2.65 5.28 -5.84
CA ASP A 241 -1.18 5.40 -5.83
C ASP A 241 -0.79 6.87 -6.02
N PHE A 242 -1.00 7.67 -4.98
CA PHE A 242 -0.72 9.09 -4.96
C PHE A 242 0.79 9.26 -4.99
N ALA A 243 1.27 9.76 -6.11
CA ALA A 243 2.66 10.16 -6.27
C ALA A 243 2.81 11.63 -5.93
N LEU A 244 3.60 11.92 -4.89
CA LEU A 244 4.06 13.28 -4.62
C LEU A 244 5.10 13.66 -5.69
N THR A 245 4.62 14.20 -6.81
CA THR A 245 5.47 14.60 -7.93
C THR A 245 6.40 15.76 -7.53
N ALA A 246 7.50 15.94 -8.27
CA ALA A 246 8.40 17.06 -8.05
C ALA A 246 7.69 18.42 -8.21
N ASP A 247 6.69 18.50 -9.08
CA ASP A 247 5.89 19.71 -9.26
C ASP A 247 5.03 20.01 -8.04
N LEU A 248 4.26 19.01 -7.58
CA LEU A 248 3.39 19.16 -6.42
C LEU A 248 4.19 19.48 -5.16
N LYS A 249 5.37 18.86 -5.00
CA LYS A 249 6.31 19.19 -3.93
C LYS A 249 6.74 20.67 -3.98
N ARG A 250 7.14 21.19 -5.14
CA ARG A 250 7.54 22.61 -5.28
C ARG A 250 6.38 23.56 -4.96
N ARG A 251 5.16 23.22 -5.38
CA ARG A 251 3.94 23.99 -5.08
C ARG A 251 3.68 24.04 -3.57
N LEU A 252 3.78 22.89 -2.88
CA LEU A 252 3.62 22.84 -1.42
C LEU A 252 4.72 23.63 -0.69
N GLU A 253 5.96 23.57 -1.16
CA GLU A 253 7.08 24.31 -0.56
C GLU A 253 6.98 25.84 -0.80
N SER A 254 6.17 26.27 -1.78
CA SER A 254 5.96 27.68 -2.12
C SER A 254 4.99 28.41 -1.18
N VAL A 255 4.19 27.67 -0.42
CA VAL A 255 3.19 28.22 0.50
C VAL A 255 3.54 27.95 1.96
N GLY A 256 3.07 28.79 2.88
CA GLY A 256 3.24 28.63 4.31
C GLY A 256 2.34 27.55 4.91
N THR A 257 2.80 26.89 5.98
CA THR A 257 1.97 25.91 6.72
C THR A 257 0.70 26.56 7.28
N ALA A 258 0.75 27.82 7.73
CA ALA A 258 -0.42 28.56 8.21
C ALA A 258 -1.53 28.66 7.13
N THR A 259 -1.16 28.94 5.88
CA THR A 259 -2.10 29.03 4.75
C THR A 259 -2.71 27.68 4.43
N LEU A 260 -1.88 26.62 4.36
CA LEU A 260 -2.33 25.24 4.16
C LEU A 260 -3.32 24.79 5.25
N SER A 261 -3.01 25.10 6.52
CA SER A 261 -3.89 24.83 7.67
C SER A 261 -5.24 25.53 7.53
N ALA A 262 -5.26 26.80 7.13
CA ALA A 262 -6.50 27.53 6.90
C ALA A 262 -7.35 26.90 5.78
N GLN A 263 -6.73 26.40 4.71
CA GLN A 263 -7.40 25.73 3.60
C GLN A 263 -7.96 24.35 3.97
N LEU A 264 -7.23 23.58 4.78
CA LEU A 264 -7.71 22.33 5.36
C LEU A 264 -8.91 22.57 6.29
N ARG A 265 -8.84 23.60 7.13
CA ARG A 265 -9.94 23.98 8.03
C ARG A 265 -11.22 24.35 7.28
N LYS A 266 -11.13 25.07 6.16
CA LYS A 266 -12.28 25.38 5.28
C LYS A 266 -12.97 24.12 4.74
N ARG A 267 -12.25 23.00 4.67
CA ARG A 267 -12.74 21.69 4.21
C ARG A 267 -13.15 20.75 5.35
N GLY A 268 -13.17 21.25 6.60
CA GLY A 268 -13.59 20.48 7.78
C GLY A 268 -12.44 19.76 8.51
N TYR A 269 -11.20 19.86 8.02
CA TYR A 269 -10.04 19.21 8.62
C TYR A 269 -9.39 20.12 9.67
N ASN A 270 -9.72 19.90 10.95
CA ASN A 270 -9.28 20.74 12.06
C ASN A 270 -8.14 20.15 12.90
N ALA A 271 -7.92 18.83 12.81
CA ALA A 271 -6.98 18.08 13.67
C ALA A 271 -5.82 17.50 12.84
N VAL A 272 -5.20 18.36 12.03
CA VAL A 272 -4.16 17.99 11.05
C VAL A 272 -2.76 18.47 11.43
N SER A 273 -2.60 19.18 12.54
CA SER A 273 -1.30 19.64 13.03
C SER A 273 -0.66 18.64 13.99
N ILE A 274 0.64 18.40 13.82
CA ILE A 274 1.46 17.66 14.79
C ILE A 274 2.01 18.68 15.78
N ASP A 275 1.41 18.72 16.97
CA ASP A 275 1.62 19.80 17.92
C ASP A 275 2.84 19.58 18.83
N GLY A 276 3.35 20.69 19.38
CA GLY A 276 4.34 20.66 20.47
C GLY A 276 5.76 20.32 20.04
N LEU A 277 6.07 20.42 18.75
CA LEU A 277 7.39 20.10 18.19
C LEU A 277 8.21 21.36 17.90
N THR A 278 9.53 21.22 17.96
CA THR A 278 10.50 22.23 17.56
C THR A 278 11.39 21.65 16.47
N SER A 279 11.69 22.43 15.43
CA SER A 279 12.59 22.04 14.35
C SER A 279 14.04 22.33 14.69
N THR A 280 14.94 21.40 14.36
CA THR A 280 16.39 21.67 14.33
C THR A 280 16.80 22.63 13.22
N ARG A 281 15.95 22.81 12.20
CA ARG A 281 16.16 23.70 11.05
C ARG A 281 14.90 24.56 10.80
N PRO A 282 14.60 25.57 11.64
CA PRO A 282 13.37 26.36 11.52
C PRO A 282 13.21 27.11 10.18
N GLY A 283 14.32 27.43 9.49
CA GLY A 283 14.29 28.07 8.17
C GLY A 283 14.16 27.09 7.00
N ALA A 284 14.16 25.77 7.24
CA ALA A 284 14.03 24.77 6.19
C ALA A 284 12.56 24.35 6.01
N ARG A 285 12.19 24.06 4.76
CA ARG A 285 10.92 23.40 4.44
C ARG A 285 11.08 21.88 4.57
N LEU A 286 10.03 21.24 5.07
CA LEU A 286 9.85 19.80 5.08
C LEU A 286 8.69 19.47 4.17
N THR A 287 8.88 18.62 3.17
CA THR A 287 7.79 18.08 2.34
C THR A 287 8.13 16.67 1.87
N GLY A 288 7.27 15.71 2.18
CA GLY A 288 7.45 14.32 1.77
C GLY A 288 6.34 13.39 2.27
N ARG A 289 6.36 12.13 1.82
CA ARG A 289 5.36 11.12 2.23
C ARG A 289 5.72 10.48 3.56
N ALA A 290 4.73 10.27 4.41
CA ALA A 290 4.90 9.71 5.74
C ALA A 290 5.27 8.22 5.70
N ARG A 291 6.32 7.85 6.42
CA ARG A 291 6.58 6.51 6.93
C ARG A 291 6.43 6.55 8.43
N THR A 292 5.62 5.67 9.00
CA THR A 292 5.22 5.78 10.41
C THR A 292 5.91 4.75 11.28
N LEU A 293 6.21 5.12 12.52
CA LEU A 293 6.78 4.24 13.53
C LEU A 293 6.10 4.48 14.87
N ARG A 294 5.54 3.42 15.46
CA ARG A 294 4.86 3.46 16.75
C ARG A 294 5.76 2.92 17.86
N TYR A 295 5.76 3.62 19.00
CA TYR A 295 6.41 3.17 20.23
C TYR A 295 5.39 2.77 21.30
N LEU A 296 5.70 1.72 22.06
CA LEU A 296 4.91 1.30 23.22
C LEU A 296 5.67 1.52 24.53
N PRO A 297 4.97 1.66 25.68
CA PRO A 297 5.61 1.73 26.99
C PRO A 297 6.62 0.59 27.19
N TYR A 298 7.74 0.92 27.81
CA TYR A 298 8.76 -0.06 28.13
C TYR A 298 8.21 -1.12 29.09
N ARG A 299 8.61 -2.38 28.85
CA ARG A 299 8.41 -3.52 29.73
C ARG A 299 9.64 -4.43 29.64
N GLU A 300 10.18 -4.83 30.78
CA GLU A 300 11.48 -5.49 30.90
C GLU A 300 11.56 -6.81 30.10
N ASP A 301 10.49 -7.60 30.12
CA ASP A 301 10.40 -8.88 29.41
C ASP A 301 10.36 -8.72 27.88
N LEU A 302 9.85 -7.59 27.38
CA LEU A 302 9.70 -7.31 25.95
C LEU A 302 10.95 -6.71 25.32
N PHE A 303 11.85 -6.13 26.11
CA PHE A 303 13.02 -5.44 25.57
C PHE A 303 13.94 -6.38 24.77
N LYS A 304 14.12 -7.61 25.25
CA LYS A 304 14.99 -8.60 24.60
C LYS A 304 14.50 -8.96 23.18
N SER A 305 13.20 -9.04 22.97
CA SER A 305 12.61 -9.43 21.68
C SER A 305 12.32 -8.24 20.75
N ARG A 306 12.17 -7.02 21.30
CA ARG A 306 11.68 -5.85 20.54
C ARG A 306 12.59 -4.63 20.59
N GLY A 307 13.29 -4.39 21.69
CA GLY A 307 14.08 -3.17 21.91
C GLY A 307 15.54 -3.27 21.45
N GLY A 308 16.17 -4.44 21.60
CA GLY A 308 17.58 -4.65 21.24
C GLY A 308 17.84 -4.92 19.74
N GLY A 309 19.13 -5.00 19.37
CA GLY A 309 19.55 -5.49 18.05
C GLY A 309 19.04 -4.64 16.88
N TYR A 310 18.66 -5.30 15.78
CA TYR A 310 18.07 -4.71 14.58
C TYR A 310 16.54 -4.59 14.71
N ASN A 311 16.12 -3.75 15.65
CA ASN A 311 14.72 -3.52 16.02
C ASN A 311 13.91 -2.77 14.96
N ALA A 312 12.61 -2.55 15.23
CA ALA A 312 11.69 -1.89 14.31
C ALA A 312 12.13 -0.46 13.91
N GLN A 313 12.72 0.30 14.83
CA GLN A 313 13.24 1.64 14.56
C GLN A 313 14.37 1.61 13.52
N LYS A 314 15.36 0.73 13.71
CA LYS A 314 16.49 0.62 12.76
C LYS A 314 16.01 0.16 11.39
N ARG A 315 15.09 -0.82 11.35
CA ARG A 315 14.47 -1.27 10.10
C ARG A 315 13.72 -0.16 9.38
N ALA A 316 12.91 0.62 10.10
CA ALA A 316 12.17 1.74 9.52
C ALA A 316 13.14 2.71 8.85
N ILE A 317 14.20 3.13 9.56
CA ILE A 317 15.22 4.05 9.04
C ILE A 317 15.97 3.47 7.83
N ASP A 318 16.39 2.21 7.88
CA ASP A 318 17.10 1.56 6.77
C ASP A 318 16.21 1.35 5.54
N SER A 319 14.89 1.25 5.73
CA SER A 319 13.92 1.15 4.65
C SER A 319 13.40 2.48 4.10
N LEU A 320 13.84 3.63 4.65
CA LEU A 320 13.44 4.94 4.14
C LEU A 320 13.89 5.11 2.69
N GLY A 321 12.97 5.55 1.84
CA GLY A 321 13.21 5.98 0.47
C GLY A 321 13.57 7.47 0.37
N PRO A 322 14.18 7.89 -0.76
CA PRO A 322 14.42 9.31 -1.03
C PRO A 322 13.13 10.13 -0.98
N GLY A 323 13.14 11.26 -0.28
CA GLY A 323 11.99 12.15 -0.14
C GLY A 323 10.92 11.72 0.87
N GLU A 324 11.06 10.57 1.53
CA GLU A 324 10.15 10.15 2.60
C GLU A 324 10.42 10.89 3.91
N VAL A 325 9.38 11.02 4.74
CA VAL A 325 9.46 11.62 6.09
C VAL A 325 9.16 10.53 7.11
N LEU A 326 10.10 10.30 8.03
CA LEU A 326 9.87 9.38 9.14
C LEU A 326 9.08 10.09 10.25
N VAL A 327 7.86 9.64 10.53
CA VAL A 327 6.99 10.17 11.61
C VAL A 327 6.89 9.15 12.73
N MET A 328 7.24 9.55 13.95
CA MET A 328 7.38 8.68 15.10
C MET A 328 6.43 9.07 16.23
N GLU A 329 5.45 8.20 16.51
CA GLU A 329 4.60 8.32 17.71
C GLU A 329 5.34 7.72 18.90
N ALA A 330 5.86 8.59 19.75
CA ALA A 330 6.48 8.27 21.02
C ALA A 330 5.56 8.51 22.22
N ARG A 331 4.27 8.82 21.96
CA ARG A 331 3.22 9.08 22.95
C ARG A 331 3.48 10.37 23.74
N GLY A 332 4.21 11.32 23.16
CA GLY A 332 4.63 12.55 23.86
C GLY A 332 5.76 12.35 24.89
N GLU A 333 6.42 11.18 24.92
CA GLU A 333 7.41 10.85 25.95
C GLU A 333 8.75 11.57 25.72
N ARG A 334 9.05 12.56 26.58
CA ARG A 334 10.27 13.37 26.54
C ARG A 334 11.41 12.83 27.40
N GLY A 335 11.15 11.88 28.30
CA GLY A 335 12.12 11.29 29.24
C GLY A 335 13.07 10.24 28.64
N THR A 336 13.14 10.15 27.30
CA THR A 336 14.02 9.25 26.55
C THR A 336 14.18 9.73 25.10
N GLY A 337 15.29 9.35 24.46
CA GLY A 337 15.49 9.60 23.02
C GLY A 337 14.78 8.57 22.14
N THR A 338 14.06 9.06 21.13
CA THR A 338 13.43 8.30 20.04
C THR A 338 14.32 8.19 18.82
N VAL A 339 15.30 9.06 18.69
CA VAL A 339 16.33 9.05 17.64
C VAL A 339 17.57 9.77 18.19
N GLY A 340 18.73 9.49 17.60
CA GLY A 340 19.98 10.18 17.89
C GLY A 340 20.77 10.43 16.61
N ASP A 341 21.92 11.06 16.75
CA ASP A 341 22.84 11.46 15.68
C ASP A 341 23.08 10.40 14.60
N ILE A 342 23.45 9.17 14.96
CA ILE A 342 23.76 8.09 14.00
C ILE A 342 22.53 7.70 13.17
N LEU A 343 21.38 7.64 13.81
CA LEU A 343 20.13 7.23 13.16
C LEU A 343 19.56 8.36 12.28
N ALA A 344 19.68 9.60 12.73
CA ALA A 344 19.34 10.78 11.93
C ALA A 344 20.27 10.93 10.72
N LEU A 345 21.59 10.73 10.91
CA LEU A 345 22.56 10.72 9.81
C LEU A 345 22.23 9.62 8.80
N ARG A 346 21.84 8.43 9.27
CA ARG A 346 21.44 7.34 8.39
C ARG A 346 20.22 7.73 7.54
N ALA A 347 19.19 8.33 8.14
CA ALA A 347 18.03 8.83 7.40
C ALA A 347 18.44 9.87 6.34
N GLN A 348 19.35 10.79 6.67
CA GLN A 348 19.89 11.76 5.71
C GLN A 348 20.63 11.08 4.54
N VAL A 349 21.49 10.10 4.82
CA VAL A 349 22.23 9.34 3.79
C VAL A 349 21.27 8.56 2.88
N ARG A 350 20.11 8.13 3.39
CA ARG A 350 19.04 7.50 2.60
C ARG A 350 18.27 8.49 1.72
N GLY A 351 18.48 9.80 1.91
CA GLY A 351 17.79 10.85 1.18
C GLY A 351 16.40 11.18 1.75
N ALA A 352 16.11 10.83 3.00
CA ALA A 352 14.85 11.19 3.65
C ALA A 352 14.69 12.72 3.71
N ALA A 353 13.47 13.21 3.51
CA ALA A 353 13.15 14.63 3.54
C ALA A 353 13.16 15.21 4.97
N GLY A 354 12.88 14.38 5.98
CA GLY A 354 12.90 14.81 7.37
C GLY A 354 12.52 13.72 8.37
N ILE A 355 12.63 14.09 9.65
CA ILE A 355 12.23 13.26 10.79
C ILE A 355 11.26 14.07 11.64
N VAL A 356 10.17 13.46 12.08
CA VAL A 356 9.16 14.05 12.96
C VAL A 356 8.94 13.08 14.12
N THR A 357 9.02 13.56 15.36
CA THR A 357 8.78 12.75 16.55
C THR A 357 8.15 13.57 17.65
N ASP A 358 7.09 13.06 18.27
CA ASP A 358 6.51 13.66 19.48
C ASP A 358 7.27 13.31 20.77
N GLY A 359 8.39 12.61 20.64
CA GLY A 359 9.26 12.25 21.76
C GLY A 359 10.55 13.06 21.85
N GLY A 360 11.41 12.67 22.79
CA GLY A 360 12.73 13.26 22.95
C GLY A 360 13.71 12.86 21.84
N VAL A 361 14.72 13.70 21.61
CA VAL A 361 15.87 13.43 20.72
C VAL A 361 17.15 13.38 21.54
N ARG A 362 17.96 12.35 21.30
CA ARG A 362 19.27 12.20 21.90
C ARG A 362 20.34 12.93 21.08
N ASP A 363 21.35 13.45 21.76
CA ASP A 363 22.51 14.12 21.13
C ASP A 363 22.06 15.26 20.20
N LEU A 364 21.11 16.07 20.69
CA LEU A 364 20.41 17.09 19.91
C LEU A 364 21.38 18.04 19.19
N ALA A 365 22.48 18.45 19.82
CA ALA A 365 23.48 19.32 19.18
C ALA A 365 24.08 18.69 17.92
N ALA A 366 24.34 17.38 17.94
CA ALA A 366 24.84 16.65 16.77
C ALA A 366 23.74 16.46 15.71
N VAL A 367 22.50 16.19 16.13
CA VAL A 367 21.36 16.12 15.20
C VAL A 367 21.10 17.47 14.54
N SER A 368 21.20 18.58 15.26
CA SER A 368 21.03 19.93 14.71
C SER A 368 22.13 20.33 13.73
N ALA A 369 23.30 19.71 13.79
CA ALA A 369 24.37 19.92 12.83
C ALA A 369 24.12 19.18 11.49
N LEU A 370 23.18 18.24 11.44
CA LEU A 370 22.77 17.54 10.22
C LEU A 370 21.84 18.43 9.37
N ASP A 371 21.81 18.21 8.07
CA ASP A 371 20.98 18.97 7.11
C ASP A 371 19.53 18.51 7.10
N ILE A 372 19.27 17.25 7.50
CA ILE A 372 17.92 16.73 7.61
C ILE A 372 17.12 17.46 8.71
N PRO A 373 16.00 18.14 8.39
CA PRO A 373 15.17 18.78 9.38
C PRO A 373 14.56 17.72 10.31
N THR A 374 14.75 17.91 11.61
CA THR A 374 14.21 17.02 12.65
C THR A 374 13.29 17.81 13.57
N TYR A 375 12.01 17.45 13.59
CA TYR A 375 10.99 18.02 14.48
C TYR A 375 10.86 17.14 15.72
N HIS A 376 10.99 17.72 16.91
CA HIS A 376 11.06 16.96 18.16
C HIS A 376 10.41 17.67 19.35
N ALA A 377 10.05 16.92 20.39
CA ALA A 377 9.44 17.46 21.61
C ALA A 377 10.45 17.89 22.69
N GLY A 378 11.76 17.63 22.50
CA GLY A 378 12.84 18.18 23.32
C GLY A 378 14.12 17.32 23.33
N PRO A 379 15.24 17.81 23.88
CA PRO A 379 16.45 17.02 24.06
C PRO A 379 16.33 16.04 25.24
N HIS A 380 16.93 14.85 25.13
CA HIS A 380 17.10 13.94 26.26
C HIS A 380 18.34 13.04 26.12
N PRO A 381 19.18 12.86 27.15
CA PRO A 381 20.44 12.11 27.02
C PRO A 381 20.28 10.58 26.98
N ALA A 382 19.18 10.05 27.53
CA ALA A 382 18.97 8.60 27.58
C ALA A 382 18.62 7.99 26.21
N VAL A 383 19.12 6.77 25.98
CA VAL A 383 18.80 5.96 24.81
C VAL A 383 17.39 5.40 24.83
N LEU A 384 16.93 5.01 23.64
CA LEU A 384 15.86 4.05 23.44
C LEU A 384 15.92 2.90 24.46
N GLY A 385 14.76 2.46 24.97
CA GLY A 385 14.67 1.32 25.88
C GLY A 385 14.61 1.71 27.35
N ARG A 386 14.58 3.01 27.68
CA ARG A 386 14.35 3.49 29.05
C ARG A 386 12.85 3.62 29.38
N ARG A 387 12.09 4.25 28.48
CA ARG A 387 10.65 4.55 28.69
C ARG A 387 9.73 3.94 27.63
N HIS A 388 10.27 3.64 26.45
CA HIS A 388 9.53 2.99 25.38
C HIS A 388 10.42 2.09 24.51
N VAL A 389 9.76 1.26 23.72
CA VAL A 389 10.35 0.38 22.71
C VAL A 389 9.63 0.55 21.38
N PRO A 390 10.33 0.45 20.24
CA PRO A 390 9.69 0.54 18.93
C PRO A 390 8.88 -0.74 18.68
N TRP A 391 7.71 -0.60 18.04
CA TRP A 391 6.74 -1.69 17.95
C TRP A 391 6.32 -1.99 16.52
N ASP A 392 5.51 -1.10 15.93
CA ASP A 392 4.95 -1.25 14.58
C ASP A 392 5.53 -0.20 13.64
N VAL A 393 5.68 -0.59 12.37
CA VAL A 393 6.15 0.26 11.28
C VAL A 393 5.07 0.26 10.21
N ASP A 394 4.84 1.40 9.57
CA ASP A 394 3.88 1.57 8.48
C ASP A 394 2.44 1.19 8.88
N VAL A 395 2.02 1.68 10.05
CA VAL A 395 0.64 1.63 10.56
C VAL A 395 0.13 3.04 10.85
N ALA A 396 -1.18 3.23 10.99
CA ALA A 396 -1.71 4.50 11.48
C ALA A 396 -1.21 4.78 12.92
N ILE A 397 -0.76 6.00 13.19
CA ILE A 397 -0.22 6.45 14.47
C ILE A 397 -0.85 7.77 14.95
N ALA A 398 -0.71 8.07 16.23
CA ALA A 398 -1.20 9.31 16.85
C ALA A 398 -0.04 10.21 17.29
N CYS A 399 0.64 10.86 16.34
CA CYS A 399 1.83 11.67 16.62
C CYS A 399 1.44 13.12 16.94
N GLY A 400 1.81 13.61 18.13
CA GLY A 400 1.58 15.01 18.52
C GLY A 400 0.12 15.44 18.46
N GLY A 401 -0.82 14.49 18.67
CA GLY A 401 -2.26 14.73 18.61
C GLY A 401 -2.90 14.55 17.22
N ALA A 402 -2.12 14.46 16.15
CA ALA A 402 -2.63 14.18 14.80
C ALA A 402 -2.62 12.68 14.50
N ALA A 403 -3.66 12.23 13.79
CA ALA A 403 -3.64 10.93 13.13
C ALA A 403 -2.73 11.02 11.89
N VAL A 404 -1.77 10.09 11.77
CA VAL A 404 -0.86 10.00 10.63
C VAL A 404 -0.93 8.59 10.06
N CYS A 405 -1.36 8.47 8.82
CA CYS A 405 -1.37 7.24 8.06
C CYS A 405 -0.10 7.12 7.20
N PRO A 406 0.39 5.91 6.94
CA PRO A 406 1.44 5.70 5.96
C PRO A 406 1.04 6.29 4.61
N GLY A 407 1.92 7.08 4.01
CA GLY A 407 1.68 7.70 2.70
C GLY A 407 1.07 9.09 2.73
N ASP A 408 0.55 9.59 3.87
CA ASP A 408 0.10 10.97 4.03
C ASP A 408 1.22 11.96 3.64
N VAL A 409 0.86 13.15 3.15
CA VAL A 409 1.83 14.19 2.84
C VAL A 409 2.11 15.01 4.08
N ILE A 410 3.37 14.99 4.53
CA ILE A 410 3.85 15.80 5.65
C ILE A 410 4.44 17.08 5.09
N VAL A 411 3.93 18.21 5.54
CA VAL A 411 4.47 19.54 5.24
C VAL A 411 4.86 20.22 6.54
N GLY A 412 6.04 20.83 6.59
CA GLY A 412 6.48 21.53 7.79
C GLY A 412 7.40 22.70 7.50
N ASP A 413 7.37 23.67 8.40
CA ASP A 413 8.27 24.81 8.46
C ASP A 413 8.49 25.28 9.91
N GLY A 414 9.03 26.49 10.08
CA GLY A 414 9.28 27.07 11.40
C GLY A 414 8.04 27.23 12.28
N ASP A 415 6.83 27.27 11.71
CA ASP A 415 5.58 27.44 12.46
C ASP A 415 5.01 26.10 12.96
N GLY A 416 5.29 25.00 12.25
CA GLY A 416 4.84 23.68 12.67
C GLY A 416 4.86 22.62 11.56
N VAL A 417 4.18 21.51 11.83
CA VAL A 417 4.06 20.37 10.91
C VAL A 417 2.59 20.02 10.71
N LEU A 418 2.20 19.80 9.46
CA LEU A 418 0.86 19.42 9.04
C LEU A 418 0.86 18.05 8.35
N VAL A 419 -0.27 17.37 8.48
CA VAL A 419 -0.60 16.11 7.84
C VAL A 419 -1.70 16.38 6.82
N ILE A 420 -1.43 16.08 5.55
CA ILE A 420 -2.37 16.29 4.46
C ILE A 420 -2.73 14.93 3.84
N PRO A 421 -4.01 14.52 3.87
CA PRO A 421 -4.47 13.34 3.16
C PRO A 421 -4.12 13.40 1.66
N PRO A 422 -3.59 12.34 1.06
CA PRO A 422 -3.10 12.34 -0.33
C PRO A 422 -4.10 12.86 -1.37
N ASP A 423 -5.37 12.51 -1.21
CA ASP A 423 -6.49 12.88 -2.06
C ASP A 423 -6.82 14.38 -2.04
N LEU A 424 -6.38 15.12 -1.01
CA LEU A 424 -6.64 16.56 -0.86
C LEU A 424 -5.48 17.45 -1.27
N VAL A 425 -4.28 16.89 -1.49
CA VAL A 425 -3.04 17.67 -1.61
C VAL A 425 -3.11 18.69 -2.73
N GLU A 426 -3.58 18.27 -3.92
CA GLU A 426 -3.64 19.14 -5.10
C GLU A 426 -4.66 20.28 -4.93
N GLU A 427 -5.86 19.95 -4.42
CA GLU A 427 -6.91 20.94 -4.18
C GLU A 427 -6.51 21.96 -3.10
N VAL A 428 -5.86 21.50 -2.03
CA VAL A 428 -5.43 22.34 -0.91
C VAL A 428 -4.31 23.27 -1.34
N VAL A 429 -3.32 22.79 -2.08
CA VAL A 429 -2.19 23.62 -2.50
C VAL A 429 -2.61 24.67 -3.53
N ASP A 430 -3.50 24.35 -4.47
CA ASP A 430 -4.02 25.34 -5.42
C ASP A 430 -4.77 26.46 -4.71
N ALA A 431 -5.64 26.10 -3.76
CA ALA A 431 -6.37 27.08 -2.98
C ALA A 431 -5.46 27.89 -2.03
N ALA A 432 -4.35 27.31 -1.57
CA ALA A 432 -3.35 28.00 -0.76
C ALA A 432 -2.56 29.01 -1.59
N ILE A 433 -2.10 28.64 -2.79
CA ILE A 433 -1.39 29.54 -3.70
C ILE A 433 -2.27 30.76 -4.04
N GLU A 434 -3.53 30.52 -4.40
CA GLU A 434 -4.48 31.61 -4.66
C GLU A 434 -4.68 32.51 -3.44
N GLN A 435 -4.75 31.93 -2.24
CA GLN A 435 -4.86 32.72 -1.00
C GLN A 435 -3.61 33.58 -0.76
N GLU A 436 -2.39 33.08 -0.97
CA GLU A 436 -1.18 33.89 -0.78
C GLU A 436 -1.05 35.02 -1.81
N LEU A 437 -1.54 34.81 -3.04
CA LEU A 437 -1.63 35.88 -4.05
C LEU A 437 -2.59 36.99 -3.61
N GLN A 438 -3.75 36.61 -3.06
CA GLN A 438 -4.71 37.56 -2.50
C GLN A 438 -4.12 38.31 -1.30
N GLU A 439 -3.45 37.61 -0.39
CA GLU A 439 -2.78 38.21 0.77
C GLU A 439 -1.66 39.16 0.36
N THR A 440 -0.88 38.82 -0.68
CA THR A 440 0.14 39.70 -1.26
C THR A 440 -0.50 40.99 -1.77
N PHE A 441 -1.59 40.88 -2.54
CA PHE A 441 -2.32 42.06 -3.02
C PHE A 441 -2.84 42.91 -1.85
N ILE A 442 -3.48 42.28 -0.86
CA ILE A 442 -3.99 42.96 0.33
C ILE A 442 -2.86 43.69 1.07
N ALA A 443 -1.71 43.03 1.28
CA ALA A 443 -0.55 43.63 1.93
C ALA A 443 -0.02 44.83 1.15
N GLU A 444 0.05 44.76 -0.19
CA GLU A 444 0.42 45.90 -1.04
C GLU A 444 -0.56 47.08 -0.90
N GLN A 445 -1.88 46.82 -0.83
CA GLN A 445 -2.87 47.89 -0.67
C GLN A 445 -2.82 48.52 0.74
N VAL A 446 -2.67 47.70 1.78
CA VAL A 446 -2.49 48.20 3.16
C VAL A 446 -1.20 49.03 3.26
N ALA A 447 -0.10 48.57 2.65
CA ALA A 447 1.15 49.34 2.60
C ALA A 447 1.01 50.66 1.83
N ALA A 448 0.11 50.71 0.83
CA ALA A 448 -0.26 51.93 0.12
C ALA A 448 -1.19 52.87 0.93
N GLY A 449 -1.59 52.49 2.14
CA GLY A 449 -2.38 53.31 3.06
C GLY A 449 -3.90 53.05 3.02
N GLU A 450 -4.34 52.02 2.31
CA GLU A 450 -5.76 51.66 2.23
C GLU A 450 -6.25 51.04 3.55
N ARG A 451 -7.54 51.23 3.86
CA ARG A 451 -8.15 50.66 5.08
C ARG A 451 -8.42 49.17 4.89
N VAL A 452 -8.33 48.40 5.97
CA VAL A 452 -8.60 46.94 5.97
C VAL A 452 -10.08 46.60 5.83
N GLU A 453 -10.98 47.53 6.13
CA GLU A 453 -12.43 47.35 6.02
C GLU A 453 -12.83 47.18 4.54
N GLY A 454 -13.51 46.07 4.23
CA GLY A 454 -13.84 45.67 2.85
C GLY A 454 -12.67 45.08 2.06
N LEU A 455 -11.42 45.23 2.51
CA LEU A 455 -10.22 44.67 1.88
C LEU A 455 -9.89 43.28 2.45
N TYR A 456 -10.15 43.02 3.73
CA TYR A 456 -9.88 41.72 4.37
C TYR A 456 -11.05 41.29 5.28
N PRO A 457 -11.99 40.43 4.80
CA PRO A 457 -12.03 39.82 3.47
C PRO A 457 -12.45 40.80 2.36
N MET A 458 -11.97 40.57 1.13
CA MET A 458 -12.25 41.42 -0.04
C MET A 458 -13.74 41.41 -0.44
N ASP A 459 -14.32 42.60 -0.56
CA ASP A 459 -15.62 42.86 -1.18
C ASP A 459 -15.55 42.86 -2.72
N GLU A 460 -16.67 43.16 -3.39
CA GLU A 460 -16.75 43.17 -4.85
C GLU A 460 -15.82 44.21 -5.50
N HIS A 461 -15.65 45.38 -4.87
CA HIS A 461 -14.76 46.42 -5.37
C HIS A 461 -13.30 45.95 -5.36
N TRP A 462 -12.86 45.38 -4.23
CA TRP A 462 -11.49 44.89 -4.08
C TRP A 462 -11.20 43.64 -4.91
N ARG A 463 -12.18 42.75 -5.10
CA ARG A 463 -12.04 41.61 -6.03
C ARG A 463 -11.82 42.06 -7.47
N GLY A 464 -12.50 43.12 -7.92
CA GLY A 464 -12.28 43.70 -9.24
C GLY A 464 -10.86 44.26 -9.39
N ARG A 465 -10.35 44.96 -8.37
CA ARG A 465 -8.97 45.47 -8.35
C ARG A 465 -7.93 44.34 -8.29
N TYR A 466 -8.19 43.28 -7.53
CA TYR A 466 -7.35 42.09 -7.45
C TYR A 466 -7.24 41.40 -8.82
N ALA A 467 -8.36 41.17 -9.51
CA ALA A 467 -8.35 40.58 -10.85
C ALA A 467 -7.51 41.40 -11.85
N ALA A 468 -7.63 42.73 -11.79
CA ALA A 468 -6.82 43.63 -12.62
C ALA A 468 -5.34 43.67 -12.22
N TRP A 469 -5.01 43.43 -10.94
CA TRP A 469 -3.64 43.30 -10.44
C TRP A 469 -3.00 42.00 -10.90
N LEU A 470 -3.75 40.89 -10.83
CA LEU A 470 -3.31 39.56 -11.25
C LEU A 470 -3.03 39.51 -12.76
N ALA A 471 -3.88 40.13 -13.58
CA ALA A 471 -3.72 40.16 -15.05
C ALA A 471 -2.47 40.92 -15.55
N LYS A 472 -1.77 41.66 -14.67
CA LYS A 472 -0.56 42.42 -15.01
C LYS A 472 0.75 41.66 -14.72
N ARG A 473 0.68 40.45 -14.16
CA ARG A 473 1.83 39.67 -13.69
C ARG A 473 2.10 38.45 -14.55
#